data_AF-A0A524MBS1-F1
#
_entry.id   AF-A0A524MBS1-F1
#
_cell.length_a   1.000
_cell.length_b   1.000
_cell.length_c   1.000
_cell.angle_alpha   90.00
_cell.angle_beta   90.00
_cell.angle_gamma   90.00
#
_symmetry.space_group_name_H-M   'P 1'
#
loop_
_entity.id
_entity.type
_entity.pdbx_description
1 polymer ?
#
loop_
_entity_poly.entity_id
_entity_poly.type
_entity_poly.pdbx_seq_one_letter_code
_entity_poly.pdbx_strand_id
1 'polypeptide(L)'
;MAQLTFKQYLEGKEQLRKAIENTPTTIVEYEVRKYCSIVIGESKEDGKIVGLKPKQKLIIQWRYDNLENPTPDYVKFVGNSSLDEEQQTVSWSGQKLHKWLMRHAKEGRVHGH
;
A
#
# COMPACT_ATOMS: atom_id res chain seq x y z
N MET A 1 -30.41 8.91 31.39
CA MET A 1 -29.57 7.96 30.66
C MET A 1 -30.37 7.45 29.47
N ALA A 2 -29.94 7.74 28.24
CA ALA A 2 -30.70 7.41 27.04
C ALA A 2 -30.68 5.88 26.81
N GLN A 3 -31.85 5.25 26.92
CA GLN A 3 -32.04 3.84 26.56
C GLN A 3 -32.04 3.73 25.04
N LEU A 4 -30.90 3.35 24.45
CA LEU A 4 -30.84 2.93 23.06
C LEU A 4 -31.78 1.73 22.89
N THR A 5 -32.78 1.88 22.04
CA THR A 5 -33.69 0.76 21.73
C THR A 5 -32.91 -0.36 21.03
N PHE A 6 -33.31 -1.61 21.25
CA PHE A 6 -32.63 -2.80 20.71
C PHE A 6 -32.38 -2.72 19.19
N LYS A 7 -33.25 -2.02 18.45
CA LYS A 7 -33.07 -1.72 17.02
C LYS A 7 -31.87 -0.81 16.73
N GLN A 8 -31.68 0.27 17.49
CA GLN A 8 -30.54 1.17 17.33
C GLN A 8 -29.21 0.48 17.66
N TYR A 9 -29.23 -0.45 18.61
CA TYR A 9 -28.05 -1.28 18.92
C TYR A 9 -27.71 -2.24 17.77
N LEU A 10 -28.73 -2.83 17.13
CA LEU A 10 -28.53 -3.73 15.98
C LEU A 10 -27.98 -2.98 14.76
N GLU A 11 -28.58 -1.82 14.42
CA GLU A 11 -28.12 -0.96 13.32
C GLU A 11 -26.68 -0.48 13.53
N GLY A 12 -26.33 -0.07 14.75
CA GLY A 12 -24.96 0.33 15.08
C GLY A 12 -23.96 -0.81 14.88
N LYS A 13 -24.33 -2.05 15.22
CA LYS A 13 -23.46 -3.22 15.07
C LYS A 13 -23.24 -3.62 13.61
N GLU A 14 -24.26 -3.50 12.77
CA GLU A 14 -24.12 -3.74 11.32
C GLU A 14 -23.29 -2.65 10.63
N GLN A 15 -23.46 -1.38 11.03
CA GLN A 15 -22.62 -0.29 10.53
C GLN A 15 -21.16 -0.46 10.95
N LEU A 16 -20.91 -0.88 12.20
CA LEU A 16 -19.56 -1.20 12.67
C LEU A 16 -18.95 -2.38 11.91
N ARG A 17 -19.72 -3.42 11.60
CA ARG A 17 -19.26 -4.54 10.76
C ARG A 17 -18.88 -4.09 9.35
N LYS A 18 -19.72 -3.27 8.72
CA LYS A 18 -19.41 -2.69 7.40
C LYS A 18 -18.19 -1.77 7.44
N ALA A 19 -17.99 -1.02 8.54
CA ALA A 19 -16.81 -0.18 8.73
C ALA A 19 -15.54 -1.01 8.94
N ILE A 20 -15.64 -2.18 9.60
CA ILE A 20 -14.52 -3.11 9.79
C ILE A 20 -14.19 -3.87 8.49
N GLU A 21 -15.18 -4.20 7.66
CA GLU A 21 -14.94 -4.83 6.35
C GLU A 21 -14.19 -3.92 5.38
N ASN A 22 -14.27 -2.60 5.56
CA ASN A 22 -13.44 -1.65 4.83
C ASN A 22 -12.08 -1.53 5.52
N THR A 23 -11.20 -2.51 5.32
CA THR A 23 -9.81 -2.39 5.78
C THR A 23 -9.22 -1.07 5.28
N PRO A 24 -8.69 -0.20 6.15
CA PRO A 24 -8.17 1.08 5.72
C PRO A 24 -7.02 0.87 4.74
N THR A 25 -7.22 1.36 3.51
CA THR A 25 -6.19 1.41 2.49
C THR A 25 -5.69 2.84 2.35
N THR A 26 -4.38 3.00 2.16
CA THR A 26 -3.77 4.32 1.92
C THR A 26 -2.88 4.23 0.70
N ILE A 27 -3.03 5.20 -0.20
CA ILE A 27 -2.21 5.29 -1.40
C ILE A 27 -1.14 6.34 -1.14
N VAL A 28 0.12 5.91 -1.21
CA VAL A 28 1.27 6.80 -0.95
C VAL A 28 2.13 6.89 -2.20
N GLU A 29 2.38 8.13 -2.63
CA GLU A 29 3.34 8.42 -3.70
C GLU A 29 4.76 8.54 -3.10
N TYR A 30 5.73 7.88 -3.71
CA TYR A 30 7.15 7.98 -3.37
C TYR A 30 7.96 8.36 -4.60
N GLU A 31 8.97 9.21 -4.42
CA GLU A 31 9.91 9.59 -5.47
C GLU A 31 11.27 8.94 -5.23
N VAL A 32 11.81 8.25 -6.23
CA VAL A 32 13.11 7.56 -6.15
C VAL A 32 14.25 8.58 -6.13
N ARG A 33 15.16 8.48 -5.15
CA ARG A 33 16.28 9.43 -5.00
C ARG A 33 17.50 9.07 -5.82
N LYS A 34 17.75 7.77 -6.00
CA LYS A 34 18.95 7.23 -6.65
C LYS A 34 18.59 5.98 -7.44
N TYR A 35 19.46 5.58 -8.37
CA TYR A 35 19.29 4.30 -9.05
C TYR A 35 19.17 3.15 -8.04
N CYS A 36 18.12 2.35 -8.18
CA CYS A 36 17.84 1.25 -7.27
C CYS A 36 17.05 0.16 -7.99
N SER A 37 17.00 -1.02 -7.39
CA SER A 37 16.16 -2.11 -7.87
C SER A 37 15.17 -2.54 -6.80
N ILE A 38 13.97 -2.89 -7.24
CA ILE A 38 12.92 -3.50 -6.43
C ILE A 38 12.54 -4.84 -7.05
N VAL A 39 12.17 -5.80 -6.21
CA VAL A 39 11.65 -7.08 -6.69
C VAL A 39 10.13 -7.05 -6.58
N ILE A 40 9.46 -7.25 -7.71
CA ILE A 40 7.99 -7.36 -7.81
C ILE A 40 7.62 -8.77 -8.27
N GLY A 41 6.39 -9.20 -8.02
CA GLY A 41 5.92 -10.54 -8.40
C GLY A 41 5.07 -11.16 -7.30
N GLU A 42 4.24 -12.14 -7.68
CA GLU A 42 3.31 -12.81 -6.77
C GLU A 42 4.00 -13.77 -5.81
N SER A 43 5.13 -14.36 -6.24
CA SER A 43 5.87 -15.36 -5.48
C SER A 43 7.35 -15.02 -5.37
N LYS A 44 8.02 -15.51 -4.31
CA LYS A 44 9.48 -15.31 -4.11
C LYS A 44 10.32 -15.91 -5.26
N GLU A 45 9.78 -16.89 -5.96
CA GLU A 45 10.44 -17.64 -7.03
C GLU A 45 10.25 -17.00 -8.41
N ASP A 46 9.18 -16.21 -8.60
CA ASP A 46 8.87 -15.47 -9.84
C ASP A 46 9.16 -13.96 -9.71
N GLY A 47 10.05 -13.60 -8.79
CA GLY A 47 10.37 -12.21 -8.49
C GLY A 47 11.09 -11.52 -9.64
N LYS A 48 10.38 -10.69 -10.41
CA LYS A 48 10.98 -9.83 -11.43
C LYS A 48 11.72 -8.66 -10.78
N ILE A 49 13.00 -8.52 -11.10
CA ILE A 49 13.82 -7.39 -10.66
C ILE A 49 13.56 -6.21 -11.58
N VAL A 50 13.09 -5.10 -11.02
CA VAL A 50 12.81 -3.85 -11.73
C VAL A 50 13.84 -2.81 -11.34
N GLY A 51 14.59 -2.34 -12.33
CA GLY A 51 15.47 -1.18 -12.17
C GLY A 51 14.68 0.12 -12.21
N LEU A 52 14.97 0.99 -11.25
CA LEU A 52 14.37 2.31 -11.09
C LEU A 52 15.44 3.39 -11.18
N LYS A 53 15.09 4.50 -11.81
CA LYS A 53 15.93 5.67 -12.01
C LYS A 53 15.54 6.78 -11.01
N PRO A 54 16.48 7.68 -10.67
CA PRO A 54 16.16 8.87 -9.89
C PRO A 54 15.00 9.66 -10.50
N LYS A 55 14.17 10.29 -9.67
CA LYS A 55 12.96 11.06 -10.01
C LYS A 55 11.79 10.25 -10.57
N GLN A 56 11.91 8.93 -10.70
CA GLN A 56 10.75 8.09 -11.00
C GLN A 56 9.81 8.05 -9.79
N LYS A 57 8.51 7.97 -10.09
CA LYS A 57 7.46 7.94 -9.08
C LYS A 57 6.93 6.52 -8.89
N LEU A 58 6.69 6.19 -7.64
CA LEU A 58 6.15 4.92 -7.17
C LEU A 58 4.85 5.23 -6.45
N ILE A 59 3.77 4.56 -6.80
CA ILE A 59 2.51 4.66 -6.09
C ILE A 59 2.28 3.31 -5.42
N ILE A 60 2.24 3.27 -4.10
CA ILE A 60 2.07 2.05 -3.33
C ILE A 60 0.76 2.14 -2.56
N GLN A 61 -0.10 1.13 -2.73
CA GLN A 61 -1.27 0.97 -1.89
C GLN A 61 -0.90 0.11 -0.68
N TRP A 62 -1.11 0.67 0.50
CA TRP A 62 -0.91 0.01 1.78
C TRP A 62 -2.25 -0.39 2.36
N ARG A 63 -2.36 -1.63 2.79
CA ARG A 63 -3.50 -2.17 3.52
C ARG A 63 -3.12 -2.28 4.99
N TYR A 64 -3.83 -1.56 5.86
CA TYR A 64 -3.56 -1.54 7.30
C TYR A 64 -4.41 -2.59 8.02
N ASP A 65 -4.28 -3.87 7.66
CA ASP A 65 -4.85 -4.97 8.46
C ASP A 65 -4.22 -4.99 9.87
N ASN A 66 -2.96 -4.56 9.96
CA ASN A 66 -2.25 -4.32 11.19
C ASN A 66 -1.67 -2.90 11.17
N LEU A 67 -2.08 -2.07 12.13
CA LEU A 67 -1.65 -0.67 12.26
C LEU A 67 -0.12 -0.52 12.39
N GLU A 68 0.56 -1.52 12.97
CA GLU A 68 2.01 -1.50 13.18
C GLU A 68 2.80 -2.05 11.98
N ASN A 69 2.14 -2.83 11.11
CA ASN A 69 2.77 -3.46 9.97
C ASN A 69 1.79 -3.53 8.79
N PRO A 70 1.64 -2.42 8.04
CA PRO A 70 0.78 -2.41 6.87
C PRO A 70 1.32 -3.35 5.79
N THR A 71 0.40 -4.05 5.12
CA THR A 71 0.71 -4.95 4.01
C THR A 71 0.67 -4.17 2.70
N PRO A 72 1.73 -4.22 1.87
CA PRO A 72 1.68 -3.61 0.55
C PRO A 72 0.81 -4.47 -0.36
N ASP A 73 -0.21 -3.86 -0.95
CA ASP A 73 -1.20 -4.54 -1.79
C ASP A 73 -0.71 -4.60 -3.24
N TYR A 74 -0.43 -3.44 -3.82
CA TYR A 74 0.18 -3.31 -5.15
C TYR A 74 1.08 -2.07 -5.23
N VAL A 75 1.97 -2.10 -6.22
CA VAL A 75 2.84 -1.00 -6.61
C VAL A 75 2.59 -0.64 -8.07
N LYS A 76 2.49 0.65 -8.34
CA LYS A 76 2.45 1.21 -9.69
C LYS A 76 3.68 2.07 -9.91
N PHE A 77 4.33 1.89 -11.05
CA PHE A 77 5.51 2.65 -11.45
C PHE A 77 5.12 3.69 -12.49
N VAL A 78 5.28 4.96 -12.17
CA VAL A 78 4.94 6.06 -13.09
C VAL A 78 6.21 6.58 -13.75
N GLY A 79 6.21 6.62 -15.08
CA GLY A 79 7.35 7.08 -15.88
C GLY A 79 8.45 6.02 -16.07
N ASN A 80 8.12 4.73 -15.99
CA ASN A 80 9.04 3.66 -16.34
C ASN A 80 8.65 3.04 -17.70
N SER A 81 9.39 3.35 -18.77
CA SER A 81 9.09 2.87 -20.12
C SER A 81 9.23 1.35 -20.33
N SER A 82 9.77 0.63 -19.34
CA SER A 82 10.04 -0.83 -19.40
C SER A 82 9.00 -1.68 -18.67
N LEU A 83 8.02 -1.06 -18.02
CA LEU A 83 6.88 -1.72 -17.41
C LEU A 83 5.64 -1.00 -17.89
N ASP A 84 4.63 -1.76 -18.30
CA ASP A 84 3.28 -1.20 -18.40
C ASP A 84 2.91 -0.54 -17.07
N GLU A 85 2.19 0.57 -17.13
CA GLU A 85 1.70 1.29 -15.94
C GLU A 85 0.63 0.50 -15.15
N GLU A 86 0.61 -0.81 -15.33
CA GLU A 86 -0.22 -1.77 -14.63
C GLU A 86 0.21 -1.92 -13.16
N GLN A 87 -0.77 -2.20 -12.32
CA GLN A 87 -0.59 -2.46 -10.91
C GLN A 87 0.11 -3.81 -10.75
N GLN A 88 1.28 -3.82 -10.10
CA GLN A 88 2.07 -5.01 -9.87
C GLN A 88 1.98 -5.42 -8.41
N THR A 89 1.86 -6.72 -8.14
CA THR A 89 1.89 -7.24 -6.77
C THR A 89 3.32 -7.22 -6.21
N VAL A 90 3.43 -7.00 -4.91
CA VAL A 90 4.72 -6.90 -4.22
C VAL A 90 4.95 -8.15 -3.36
N SER A 91 5.96 -8.95 -3.71
CA SER A 91 6.37 -10.14 -2.92
C SER A 91 7.02 -9.80 -1.58
N TRP A 92 7.33 -8.53 -1.32
CA TRP A 92 7.98 -8.11 -0.09
C TRP A 92 6.99 -7.91 1.05
N SER A 93 7.41 -8.33 2.25
CA SER A 93 6.69 -7.94 3.46
C SER A 93 6.72 -6.41 3.65
N GLY A 94 5.70 -5.87 4.31
CA GLY A 94 5.58 -4.44 4.55
C GLY A 94 6.81 -3.82 5.20
N GLN A 95 7.37 -4.48 6.22
CA GLN A 95 8.63 -4.04 6.85
C GLN A 95 9.81 -3.96 5.88
N LYS A 96 9.94 -4.93 4.98
CA LYS A 96 11.05 -4.97 4.01
C LYS A 96 10.90 -3.84 3.00
N LEU A 97 9.69 -3.64 2.49
CA LEU A 97 9.39 -2.57 1.55
C LEU A 97 9.56 -1.20 2.20
N HIS A 98 9.06 -1.01 3.41
CA HIS A 98 9.22 0.25 4.15
C HIS A 98 10.70 0.59 4.41
N LYS A 99 11.51 -0.37 4.87
CA LYS A 99 12.97 -0.17 5.03
C LYS A 99 13.66 0.19 3.71
N TRP A 100 13.22 -0.39 2.61
CA TRP A 100 13.75 -0.06 1.29
C TRP A 100 13.35 1.36 0.86
N LEU A 101 12.08 1.73 1.03
CA LEU A 101 11.58 3.08 0.71
C LEU A 101 12.31 4.15 1.50
N MET A 102 12.53 3.95 2.79
CA MET A 102 13.28 4.90 3.63
C MET A 102 14.74 5.12 3.16
N ARG A 103 15.35 4.12 2.49
CA ARG A 103 16.73 4.19 2.00
C ARG A 103 16.83 4.72 0.56
N HIS A 104 15.82 4.48 -0.26
CA HIS A 104 15.91 4.66 -1.72
C HIS A 104 14.90 5.67 -2.28
N ALA A 105 13.84 5.99 -1.55
CA ALA A 105 12.78 6.88 -1.97
C ALA A 105 12.52 8.00 -0.95
N LYS A 106 11.82 9.03 -1.38
CA LYS A 106 11.26 10.09 -0.55
C LYS A 106 9.75 9.97 -0.59
N GLU A 107 9.12 9.91 0.57
CA GLU A 107 7.67 10.01 0.67
C GLU A 107 7.20 11.37 0.15
N GLY A 108 6.23 11.32 -0.76
CA GLY A 108 5.59 12.46 -1.39
C GLY A 108 4.22 12.73 -0.79
N ARG A 109 3.21 12.93 -1.63
CA ARG A 109 1.84 13.16 -1.16
C ARG A 109 1.19 11.85 -0.73
N VAL A 110 0.77 11.80 0.53
CA VAL A 110 -0.13 10.76 1.06
C VAL A 110 -1.56 11.10 0.65
N HIS A 111 -2.22 10.21 -0.07
CA HIS A 111 -3.65 10.28 -0.31
C HIS A 111 -4.32 9.22 0.56
N GLY A 112 -4.79 9.64 1.73
CA GLY A 112 -5.66 8.83 2.59
C GLY A 112 -7.11 9.05 2.17
N HIS A 113 -7.86 7.96 2.05
CA HIS A 113 -9.31 7.96 1.87
C HIS A 113 -10.01 7.68 3.20
#